data_AF-A0A918SC80-F1
#
_entry.id   AF-A0A918SC80-F1
#
_cell.length_a   1.000
_cell.length_b   1.000
_cell.length_c   1.000
_cell.angle_alpha   90.00
_cell.angle_beta   90.00
_cell.angle_gamma   90.00
#
_symmetry.space_group_name_H-M   'P 1'
#
loop_
_entity.id
_entity.type
_entity.pdbx_description
1 polymer ?
#
loop_
_entity_poly.entity_id
_entity_poly.type
_entity_poly.pdbx_seq_one_letter_code
_entity_poly.pdbx_strand_id
1 'polypeptide(L)' 'MALAGGMNDAQIRQELQGQLVVGQGEGTGKVVDHFTDKVTRTIKGKEITRNATEDDPAYLIEQDDGDRVLKSHTELKKA' A
#
# COMPACT_ATOMS: atom_id res chain seq x y z
N MET A 1 -22.47 16.97 -2.45
CA MET A 1 -21.29 17.22 -3.31
C MET A 1 -20.11 16.55 -2.65
N ALA A 2 -19.83 15.29 -3.00
CA ALA A 2 -18.57 14.65 -2.61
C ALA A 2 -17.53 15.07 -3.65
N LEU A 3 -16.43 15.66 -3.19
CA LEU A 3 -15.32 16.07 -4.03
C LEU A 3 -14.72 14.81 -4.67
N ALA A 4 -14.82 14.69 -6.00
CA ALA A 4 -14.17 13.66 -6.79
C ALA A 4 -12.69 14.01 -6.99
N GLY A 5 -11.93 14.05 -5.89
CA GLY A 5 -10.49 14.22 -5.92
C GLY A 5 -9.84 13.06 -5.17
N GLY A 6 -9.06 12.25 -5.89
CA GLY A 6 -8.26 11.18 -5.30
C GLY A 6 -7.36 11.68 -4.18
N MET A 7 -6.85 10.76 -3.36
CA MET A 7 -5.98 11.11 -2.24
C MET A 7 -4.70 11.78 -2.75
N ASN A 8 -4.43 13.01 -2.31
CA ASN A 8 -3.17 13.66 -2.67
C ASN A 8 -1.98 13.02 -1.93
N ASP A 9 -0.77 13.19 -2.46
CA ASP A 9 0.47 12.60 -1.91
C ASP A 9 0.67 12.95 -0.42
N ALA A 10 0.27 14.15 0.01
CA ALA A 10 0.35 14.55 1.42
C ALA A 10 -0.64 13.79 2.32
N GLN A 11 -1.84 13.48 1.84
CA GLN A 11 -2.82 12.65 2.55
C GLN A 11 -2.33 11.21 2.67
N ILE A 12 -1.80 10.63 1.58
CA ILE A 12 -1.26 9.26 1.57
C ILE A 12 -0.11 9.12 2.56
N ARG A 13 0.83 10.08 2.57
CA ARG A 13 1.97 10.08 3.49
C ARG A 13 1.52 10.23 4.94
N GLN A 14 0.58 11.13 5.22
CA GLN A 14 0.08 11.37 6.57
C GLN A 14 -0.74 10.22 7.13
N GLU A 15 -1.50 9.50 6.29
CA GLU A 15 -2.33 8.40 6.76
C GLU A 15 -1.52 7.14 7.09
N LEU A 16 -0.44 6.84 6.35
CA LEU A 16 0.12 5.49 6.36
C LEU A 16 1.63 5.38 6.66
N GLN A 17 2.40 6.47 6.65
CA GLN A 17 3.81 6.38 7.01
C GLN A 17 3.98 5.99 8.49
N GLY A 18 4.42 4.76 8.72
CA GLY A 18 4.64 4.22 10.06
C GLY A 18 3.44 3.55 10.71
N GLN A 19 2.31 3.43 10.01
CA GLN A 19 1.16 2.66 10.49
C GLN A 19 1.38 1.16 10.31
N LEU A 20 0.98 0.38 11.33
CA LEU A 20 0.84 -1.06 11.22
C LEU A 20 -0.41 -1.35 10.39
N VAL A 21 -0.22 -2.04 9.27
CA VAL A 21 -1.34 -2.43 8.39
C VAL A 21 -1.51 -3.95 8.45
N VAL A 22 -2.77 -4.39 8.44
CA VAL A 22 -3.12 -5.82 8.38
C VAL A 22 -3.69 -6.11 7.00
N GLY A 23 -3.01 -6.97 6.25
CA GLY A 23 -3.52 -7.47 4.98
C GLY A 23 -4.57 -8.57 5.18
N GLN A 24 -5.39 -8.86 4.16
CA GLN A 24 -6.39 -9.94 4.14
C GLN A 24 -5.82 -11.38 4.30
N GLY A 25 -4.51 -11.54 4.54
CA GLY A 25 -3.81 -12.83 4.70
C GLY A 25 -2.93 -12.91 5.95
N GLU A 26 -3.33 -12.25 7.05
CA GLU A 26 -2.77 -12.41 8.41
C GLU A 26 -1.32 -11.93 8.62
N GLY A 27 -0.78 -11.11 7.72
CA GLY A 27 0.50 -10.43 7.91
C GLY A 27 0.32 -8.99 8.40
N THR A 28 0.94 -8.65 9.53
CA THR A 28 1.20 -7.26 9.92
C THR A 28 2.47 -6.76 9.26
N GLY A 29 2.54 -5.46 8.98
CA GLY A 29 3.78 -4.83 8.55
C GLY A 29 3.67 -3.31 8.54
N LYS A 30 4.81 -2.67 8.26
CA LYS A 30 4.93 -1.22 8.15
C LYS A 30 4.94 -0.80 6.69
N VAL A 31 4.15 0.21 6.33
CA VAL A 31 4.22 0.82 5.01
C VAL A 31 5.57 1.55 4.87
N VAL A 32 6.35 1.17 3.85
CA VAL A 32 7.66 1.77 3.54
C VAL A 32 7.64 2.60 2.25
N ASP A 33 6.66 2.38 1.37
CA ASP A 33 6.52 3.10 0.11
C ASP A 33 5.06 3.13 -0.37
N HIS A 34 4.71 4.11 -1.22
CA HIS A 34 3.39 4.26 -1.82
C HIS A 34 3.47 4.62 -3.31
N PHE A 35 2.47 4.18 -4.07
CA PHE A 35 2.40 4.36 -5.51
C PHE A 35 0.98 4.76 -5.91
N THR A 36 0.84 5.79 -6.73
CA THR A 36 -0.43 6.26 -7.31
C THR A 36 -0.58 5.84 -8.77
N ASP A 37 0.39 5.10 -9.31
CA ASP A 37 0.42 4.63 -10.69
C ASP A 37 0.76 3.14 -10.72
N LYS A 38 0.52 2.50 -11.87
CA LYS A 38 0.86 1.09 -12.09
C LYS A 38 2.29 0.81 -11.66
N VAL A 39 2.43 -0.10 -10.70
CA VAL A 39 3.72 -0.46 -10.11
C VAL A 39 3.92 -1.97 -10.20
N THR A 40 5.15 -2.35 -10.54
CA THR A 40 5.60 -3.73 -10.60
C THR A 40 6.83 -3.88 -9.72
N ARG A 41 6.79 -4.86 -8.80
CA ARG A 41 7.88 -5.13 -7.86
C ARG A 41 8.20 -6.61 -7.83
N THR A 42 9.48 -6.94 -7.77
CA THR A 42 9.94 -8.30 -7.50
C THR A 42 9.96 -8.54 -5.99
N ILE A 43 9.16 -9.49 -5.54
CA ILE A 43 8.99 -9.87 -4.14
C ILE A 43 9.17 -11.37 -4.03
N LYS A 44 10.12 -11.83 -3.21
CA LYS A 44 10.46 -13.27 -3.07
C LYS A 44 10.68 -13.97 -4.42
N GLY A 45 11.36 -13.30 -5.35
CA GLY A 45 11.62 -13.81 -6.71
C GLY A 45 10.41 -13.87 -7.64
N LYS A 46 9.24 -13.35 -7.23
CA LYS A 46 8.03 -13.26 -8.05
C LYS A 46 7.74 -11.82 -8.42
N GLU A 47 7.30 -11.61 -9.64
CA GLU A 47 6.85 -10.30 -10.10
C GLU A 47 5.40 -10.06 -9.67
N ILE A 48 5.18 -9.03 -8.86
CA ILE A 48 3.86 -8.62 -8.38
C ILE A 48 3.54 -7.26 -8.99
N THR A 49 2.40 -7.16 -9.66
CA THR A 49 1.94 -5.92 -10.29
C THR A 49 0.63 -5.46 -9.65
N ARG A 50 0.55 -4.16 -9.34
CA ARG A 50 -0.69 -3.50 -8.90
C ARG A 50 -0.99 -2.30 -9.79
N ASN A 51 -2.25 -2.19 -10.19
CA ASN A 51 -2.76 -1.04 -10.92
C ASN A 51 -3.20 0.01 -9.90
N ALA A 52 -2.25 0.77 -9.37
CA ALA A 52 -2.55 1.82 -8.43
C ALA A 52 -3.10 3.06 -9.16
N THR A 53 -3.91 3.82 -8.45
CA THR A 53 -4.43 5.13 -8.87
C THR A 53 -4.35 6.12 -7.70
N GLU A 54 -4.66 7.39 -7.93
CA GLU A 54 -4.80 8.39 -6.85
C GLU A 54 -5.97 8.05 -5.90
N ASP A 55 -7.00 7.36 -6.38
CA ASP A 55 -8.15 6.90 -5.58
C ASP A 55 -7.90 5.56 -4.86
N ASP A 56 -7.14 4.65 -5.48
CA ASP A 56 -6.72 3.36 -4.91
C ASP A 56 -5.19 3.18 -5.05
N PRO A 57 -4.39 3.87 -4.23
CA PRO A 57 -2.94 3.75 -4.25
C PRO A 57 -2.50 2.35 -3.82
N ALA A 58 -1.31 1.94 -4.24
CA ALA A 58 -0.66 0.71 -3.79
C ALA A 58 0.47 1.02 -2.80
N TYR A 59 0.71 0.09 -1.89
CA TYR A 59 1.66 0.24 -0.79
C TYR A 59 2.63 -0.93 -0.77
N LEU A 60 3.92 -0.60 -0.65
CA LEU A 60 4.94 -1.56 -0.29
C LEU A 60 5.03 -1.62 1.23
N ILE A 61 4.84 -2.81 1.76
CA ILE A 61 4.82 -3.07 3.20
C ILE A 61 5.98 -4.00 3.53
N GLU A 62 6.76 -3.63 4.54
CA GLU A 62 7.82 -4.45 5.10
C GLU A 62 7.32 -5.07 6.41
N GLN A 63 7.45 -6.39 6.52
CA GLN A 63 7.01 -7.19 7.66
C GLN A 63 8.19 -7.45 8.62
N ASP A 64 7.89 -7.85 9.85
CA ASP A 64 8.91 -8.06 10.90
C ASP A 64 9.91 -9.18 10.59
N ASP A 65 9.56 -10.13 9.73
CA ASP A 65 10.43 -11.19 9.23
C ASP A 65 11.37 -10.73 8.08
N GLY A 66 11.29 -9.46 7.69
CA GLY A 66 12.03 -8.88 6.58
C GLY A 66 11.37 -9.11 5.21
N ASP A 67 10.22 -9.76 5.17
CA ASP A 67 9.48 -9.95 3.94
C ASP A 67 8.78 -8.67 3.51
N ARG A 68 8.51 -8.60 2.20
CA ARG A 68 7.82 -7.47 1.60
C ARG A 68 6.55 -7.93 0.92
N VAL A 69 5.52 -7.11 0.95
CA VAL A 69 4.28 -7.35 0.22
C VAL A 69 3.82 -6.06 -0.47
N LEU A 70 3.18 -6.22 -1.63
CA LEU A 70 2.59 -5.11 -2.40
C LEU A 70 1.07 -5.23 -2.36
N LYS A 71 0.39 -4.23 -1.80
CA LYS A 71 -1.05 -4.25 -1.54
C LYS A 71 -1.72 -2.98 -1.99
N SER A 72 -2.91 -3.07 -2.59
CA SER A 72 -3.75 -1.90 -2.87
C SER A 72 -4.36 -1.34 -1.57
N HIS A 73 -4.71 -0.06 -1.57
CA HIS A 73 -5.36 0.61 -0.44
C HIS A 73 -6.62 -0.13 0.00
N THR A 74 -7.45 -0.52 -0.96
CA THR A 74 -8.67 -1.31 -0.74
C THR A 74 -8.43 -2.70 -0.13
N GLU A 75 -7.23 -3.27 -0.25
CA GLU A 75 -6.87 -4.54 0.40
C GLU A 75 -6.42 -4.36 1.86
N LEU A 76 -6.06 -3.13 2.26
CA LEU A 76 -5.61 -2.82 3.60
C LEU A 76 -6.79 -2.53 4.50
N LYS A 77 -6.78 -3.14 5.69
CA LYS A 77 -7.64 -2.70 6.79
C LYS A 77 -6.77 -1.88 7.75
N LYS A 78 -7.25 -0.71 8.15
CA LYS A 78 -6.69 0.01 9.29
C LYS A 78 -6.82 -0.91 10.52
N ALA A 79 -5.70 -1.20 11.17
CA ALA A 79 -5.64 -1.97 12.40
C ALA A 79 -5.94 -1.08 13.61
#